data_AF-A0A933FJI6-F1
#
_entry.id   AF-A0A933FJI6-F1
#
_cell.length_a   1.000
_cell.length_b   1.000
_cell.length_c   1.000
_cell.angle_alpha   90.00
_cell.angle_beta   90.00
_cell.angle_gamma   90.00
#
_symmetry.space_group_name_H-M   'P 1'
#
loop_
_entity.id
_entity.type
_entity.pdbx_description
1 polymer ?
#
loop_
_entity_poly.entity_id
_entity_poly.type
_entity_poly.pdbx_seq_one_letter_code
_entity_poly.pdbx_strand_id
1 'polypeptide(L)'
;MSDRPHNRNNEYLVSETKRRKGESFESLLRRFSKRVQQSGKILQAKKVRFFSQTKSKNLQREAALRREYLRARREYLIKTGQATEEDFVKKKKSGRR
;
A
#
# COMPACT_ATOMS: atom_id res chain seq x y z
N MET A 1 21.89 9.98 -9.84
CA MET A 1 20.98 9.85 -8.68
C MET A 1 20.44 8.43 -8.70
N SER A 2 20.80 7.66 -7.68
CA SER A 2 20.72 6.20 -7.59
C SER A 2 19.28 5.67 -7.57
N ASP A 3 18.91 4.91 -8.59
CA ASP A 3 17.74 4.03 -8.58
C ASP A 3 17.89 3.03 -7.43
N ARG A 4 17.03 3.14 -6.42
CA ARG A 4 16.91 2.11 -5.38
C ARG A 4 16.59 0.79 -6.06
N PRO A 5 17.37 -0.28 -5.83
CA PRO A 5 17.07 -1.58 -6.42
C PRO A 5 15.74 -2.05 -5.82
N HIS A 6 14.69 -2.03 -6.64
CA HIS A 6 13.46 -2.74 -6.33
C HIS A 6 13.85 -4.21 -6.24
N ASN A 7 13.76 -4.77 -5.05
CA ASN A 7 14.04 -6.16 -4.77
C ASN A 7 13.07 -7.04 -5.59
N ARG A 8 13.50 -7.42 -6.80
CA ARG A 8 12.79 -8.32 -7.74
C ARG A 8 12.81 -9.79 -7.28
N ASN A 9 13.32 -10.09 -6.09
CA ASN A 9 13.40 -11.47 -5.59
C ASN A 9 12.11 -11.94 -4.90
N ASN A 10 11.00 -11.20 -5.00
CA ASN A 10 9.75 -11.52 -4.29
C ASN A 10 8.59 -11.95 -5.22
N GLU A 11 8.84 -12.14 -6.53
CA GLU A 11 7.80 -12.57 -7.47
C GLU A 11 7.39 -14.04 -7.34
N TYR A 12 8.21 -14.89 -6.71
CA TYR A 12 7.98 -16.34 -6.59
C TYR A 12 7.80 -16.86 -5.14
N LEU A 13 7.79 -15.99 -4.12
CA LEU A 13 7.91 -16.40 -2.71
C LEU A 13 6.66 -16.15 -1.84
N VAL A 14 5.51 -15.83 -2.44
CA VAL A 14 4.31 -15.44 -1.66
C VAL A 14 3.70 -16.60 -0.87
N SER A 15 3.92 -17.85 -1.28
CA SER A 15 3.16 -18.99 -0.75
C SER A 15 4.00 -20.09 -0.09
N GLU A 16 5.33 -20.12 -0.26
CA GLU A 16 6.14 -21.14 0.41
C GLU A 16 6.47 -20.76 1.85
N THR A 17 5.49 -20.92 2.75
CA THR A 17 5.77 -20.96 4.19
C THR A 17 5.95 -22.41 4.62
N LYS A 18 7.20 -22.88 4.61
CA LYS A 18 7.52 -24.22 5.12
C LYS A 18 7.34 -24.26 6.64
N ARG A 19 6.83 -25.40 7.14
CA ARG A 19 6.66 -25.65 8.57
C ARG A 19 8.03 -25.73 9.24
N ARG A 20 8.19 -25.04 10.36
CA ARG A 20 9.42 -25.13 11.17
C ARG A 20 9.32 -26.30 12.16
N LYS A 21 10.44 -26.93 12.49
CA LYS A 21 10.49 -28.00 13.50
C LYS A 21 10.09 -27.42 14.87
N GLY A 22 9.15 -28.06 15.56
CA GLY A 22 8.62 -27.59 16.86
C GLY A 22 7.53 -26.52 16.77
N GLU A 23 7.05 -26.16 15.57
CA GLU A 23 6.00 -25.16 15.40
C GLU A 23 4.58 -25.76 15.46
N SER A 24 3.65 -25.06 16.12
CA SER A 24 2.22 -25.39 16.09
C SER A 24 1.59 -24.97 14.75
N PHE A 25 0.57 -25.70 14.31
CA PHE A 25 -0.10 -25.39 13.05
C PHE A 25 -0.67 -23.96 13.02
N GLU A 26 -1.20 -23.48 14.14
CA GLU A 26 -1.76 -22.14 14.29
C GLU A 26 -0.71 -21.05 14.07
N SER A 27 0.50 -21.21 14.63
CA SER A 27 1.60 -20.26 14.39
C SER A 27 2.03 -20.22 12.91
N LEU A 28 2.02 -21.36 12.24
CA LEU A 28 2.29 -21.44 10.80
C LEU A 28 1.23 -20.68 9.98
N LEU A 29 -0.06 -20.92 10.29
CA LEU A 29 -1.19 -20.29 9.59
C LEU A 29 -1.19 -18.76 9.75
N ARG A 30 -0.85 -18.25 10.94
CA ARG A 30 -0.70 -16.81 11.19
C ARG A 30 0.41 -16.19 10.34
N ARG A 31 1.55 -16.87 10.26
CA ARG A 31 2.70 -16.43 9.44
C ARG A 31 2.35 -16.41 7.96
N PHE A 32 1.69 -17.46 7.48
CA PHE A 32 1.19 -17.55 6.11
C PHE A 32 0.21 -16.41 5.82
N SER A 33 -0.81 -16.24 6.66
CA SER A 33 -1.81 -15.17 6.51
C SER A 33 -1.16 -13.79 6.46
N LYS A 34 -0.20 -13.52 7.35
CA LYS A 34 0.56 -12.26 7.36
C LYS A 34 1.38 -12.07 6.08
N ARG A 35 2.04 -13.12 5.58
CA ARG A 35 2.81 -13.08 4.34
C ARG A 35 1.93 -12.83 3.12
N VAL A 36 0.77 -13.49 3.04
CA VAL A 36 -0.23 -13.25 1.98
C VAL A 36 -0.73 -11.80 2.02
N GLN A 37 -1.04 -11.26 3.20
CA GLN A 37 -1.46 -9.86 3.34
C GLN A 37 -0.35 -8.88 2.92
N GLN A 38 0.87 -9.09 3.41
CA GLN A 38 2.04 -8.25 3.09
C GLN A 38 2.42 -8.31 1.60
N SER A 39 2.20 -9.45 0.95
CA SER A 39 2.51 -9.62 -0.48
C SER A 39 1.69 -8.71 -1.39
N GLY A 40 0.55 -8.20 -0.92
CA GLY A 40 -0.36 -7.37 -1.71
C GLY A 40 -1.06 -8.14 -2.85
N LYS A 41 -0.86 -9.46 -3.02
CA LYS A 41 -1.47 -10.24 -4.10
C LYS A 41 -3.00 -10.20 -4.05
N ILE A 42 -3.60 -10.20 -2.86
CA ILE A 42 -5.05 -10.03 -2.70
C ILE A 42 -5.51 -8.66 -3.23
N LEU A 43 -4.76 -7.59 -2.94
CA LEU A 43 -5.10 -6.24 -3.42
C LEU A 43 -4.92 -6.14 -4.94
N GLN A 44 -3.87 -6.76 -5.48
CA GLN A 44 -3.64 -6.81 -6.91
C GLN A 44 -4.76 -7.58 -7.63
N ALA A 45 -5.13 -8.76 -7.13
CA ALA A 45 -6.24 -9.55 -7.66
C ALA A 45 -7.55 -8.76 -7.67
N LYS A 46 -7.85 -8.03 -6.59
CA LYS A 46 -9.02 -7.14 -6.52
C LYS A 46 -8.93 -5.99 -7.53
N LYS A 47 -7.75 -5.42 -7.74
CA LYS A 47 -7.52 -4.29 -8.65
C LYS A 47 -7.70 -4.68 -10.12
N VAL A 48 -7.24 -5.87 -10.52
CA VAL A 48 -7.27 -6.33 -11.93
C VAL A 48 -8.49 -7.19 -12.27
N ARG A 49 -9.40 -7.43 -11.29
CA ARG A 49 -10.59 -8.27 -11.47
C ARG A 49 -11.49 -7.82 -12.62
N PHE A 50 -11.50 -6.52 -12.93
CA PHE A 50 -12.29 -5.94 -14.01
C PHE A 50 -11.42 -5.11 -14.94
N PHE A 51 -11.83 -5.02 -16.20
CA PHE A 51 -11.19 -4.14 -17.16
C PHE A 51 -11.31 -2.67 -16.73
N SER A 52 -10.20 -1.97 -16.72
CA SER A 52 -10.14 -0.53 -16.51
C SER A 52 -9.38 0.10 -17.66
N GLN A 53 -9.97 1.09 -18.33
CA GLN A 53 -9.29 1.82 -19.39
C GLN A 53 -8.06 2.56 -18.85
N THR A 54 -6.99 2.58 -19.63
CA THR A 54 -5.80 3.37 -19.33
C THR A 54 -6.14 4.85 -19.36
N LYS A 55 -5.67 5.61 -18.37
CA LYS A 55 -5.92 7.06 -18.31
C LYS A 55 -5.28 7.76 -19.50
N SER A 56 -6.01 8.68 -20.15
CA SER A 56 -5.47 9.55 -21.19
C SER A 56 -4.38 10.50 -20.63
N LYS A 57 -3.54 11.07 -21.51
CA LYS A 57 -2.47 11.99 -21.12
C LYS A 57 -3.01 13.21 -20.33
N ASN A 58 -4.17 13.73 -20.72
CA ASN A 58 -4.81 14.86 -20.04
C ASN A 58 -5.25 14.48 -18.62
N LEU A 59 -5.93 13.34 -18.45
CA LEU A 59 -6.34 12.84 -17.13
C LEU A 59 -5.14 12.55 -16.21
N GLN A 60 -4.02 12.08 -16.78
CA GLN A 60 -2.78 11.90 -16.01
C GLN A 60 -2.21 13.23 -15.53
N ARG A 61 -2.19 14.26 -16.39
CA ARG A 61 -1.72 15.61 -16.07
C ARG A 61 -2.59 16.26 -14.99
N GLU A 62 -3.90 16.26 -15.16
CA GLU A 62 -4.84 16.81 -14.16
C GLU A 62 -4.68 16.12 -12.80
N ALA A 63 -4.56 14.79 -12.80
CA ALA A 63 -4.31 14.05 -11.58
C ALA A 63 -2.97 14.42 -10.93
N ALA A 64 -1.93 14.75 -11.71
CA ALA A 64 -0.64 15.21 -11.21
C ALA A 64 -0.75 16.60 -10.57
N LEU A 65 -1.34 17.56 -11.28
CA LEU A 65 -1.58 18.92 -10.78
C LEU A 65 -2.41 18.90 -9.49
N ARG A 66 -3.45 18.06 -9.44
CA ARG A 66 -4.26 17.89 -8.23
C ARG A 66 -3.45 17.37 -7.05
N ARG A 67 -2.52 16.43 -7.27
CA ARG A 67 -1.65 15.92 -6.18
C ARG A 67 -0.71 17.00 -5.65
N GLU A 68 -0.15 17.79 -6.55
CA GLU A 68 0.73 18.92 -6.21
C GLU A 68 -0.02 19.99 -5.42
N TYR A 69 -1.19 20.41 -5.90
CA TYR A 69 -2.07 21.35 -5.21
C TYR A 69 -2.42 20.87 -3.79
N LEU A 70 -2.80 19.60 -3.63
CA LEU A 70 -3.13 19.04 -2.32
C LEU A 70 -1.93 18.98 -1.38
N ARG A 71 -0.72 18.75 -1.91
CA ARG A 71 0.53 18.78 -1.13
C ARG A 71 0.81 20.19 -0.64
N ALA A 72 0.79 21.19 -1.54
CA ALA A 72 1.01 22.58 -1.19
C ALA A 72 -0.02 23.09 -0.17
N ARG A 73 -1.30 22.73 -0.36
CA ARG A 73 -2.37 23.08 0.58
C ARG A 73 -2.14 22.46 1.95
N ARG A 74 -1.74 21.19 2.02
CA ARG A 74 -1.40 20.54 3.30
C ARG A 74 -0.28 21.30 4.00
N GLU A 75 0.83 21.55 3.31
CA GLU A 75 1.98 22.25 3.87
C GLU A 75 1.62 23.67 4.36
N TYR A 76 0.78 24.38 3.61
CA TYR A 76 0.27 25.68 4.02
C TYR A 76 -0.55 25.59 5.31
N LEU A 77 -1.51 24.67 5.40
CA LEU A 77 -2.36 24.51 6.59
C LEU A 77 -1.56 24.15 7.84
N ILE A 78 -0.51 23.35 7.68
CA ILE A 78 0.41 23.02 8.78
C ILE A 78 1.20 24.25 9.20
N LYS A 79 1.76 25.01 8.23
CA LYS A 79 2.54 26.22 8.50
C LYS A 79 1.72 27.32 9.17
N THR A 80 0.45 27.46 8.81
CA THR A 80 -0.45 28.45 9.41
C THR A 80 -1.10 27.98 10.72
N GLY A 81 -0.79 26.77 11.18
CA GLY A 81 -1.34 26.19 12.42
C GLY A 81 -2.83 25.83 12.33
N GLN A 82 -3.43 25.88 11.15
CA GLN A 82 -4.83 25.52 10.93
C GLN A 82 -5.07 24.01 10.96
N ALA A 83 -4.01 23.22 10.77
CA ALA A 83 -4.05 21.76 10.87
C ALA A 83 -2.73 21.21 11.42
N THR A 84 -2.79 20.04 12.03
CA THR A 84 -1.63 19.28 12.49
C THR A 84 -1.27 18.18 11.48
N GLU A 85 -0.07 17.60 11.57
CA GLU A 85 0.31 16.46 10.72
C GLU A 85 -0.65 15.27 10.93
N GLU A 86 -1.16 15.11 12.16
CA GLU A 86 -2.07 14.02 12.54
C GLU A 86 -3.41 14.08 11.81
N ASP A 87 -3.89 15.28 11.47
CA ASP A 87 -5.15 15.49 10.76
C ASP A 87 -5.12 14.90 9.34
N PHE A 88 -3.93 14.78 8.75
CA PHE A 88 -3.74 14.24 7.40
C PHE A 88 -3.32 12.76 7.39
N VAL A 89 -3.09 12.15 8.56
CA VAL A 89 -2.83 10.71 8.67
C VAL A 89 -4.14 9.95 8.48
N LYS A 90 -4.14 8.96 7.59
CA LYS A 90 -5.29 8.04 7.46
C LYS A 90 -5.44 7.29 8.79
N LYS A 91 -6.44 7.66 9.59
CA LYS A 91 -6.83 6.89 10.78
C LYS A 91 -7.03 5.44 10.36
N LYS A 92 -6.21 4.53 10.91
CA LYS A 92 -6.46 3.09 10.75
C LYS A 92 -7.85 2.84 11.32
N LYS A 93 -8.77 2.31 10.53
CA LYS A 93 -10.02 1.78 11.08
C LYS A 93 -9.59 0.68 12.06
N SER A 94 -9.65 0.96 13.36
CA SER A 94 -9.50 -0.07 14.39
C SER A 94 -10.49 -1.16 14.04
N GLY A 95 -10.00 -2.41 13.97
CA GLY A 95 -10.73 -3.53 13.38
C GLY A 95 -12.18 -3.52 13.83
N ARG A 96 -13.10 -3.37 12.88
CA ARG A 96 -14.48 -3.79 13.07
C ARG A 96 -14.36 -5.29 13.30
N ARG A 97 -14.42 -5.69 14.57
CA ARG A 97 -14.60 -7.08 14.98
C ARG A 97 -15.80 -7.65 14.24
#